data_AF-A0A953MP54-F1
#
_entry.id   AF-A0A953MP54-F1
#
_cell.length_a   1.000
_cell.length_b   1.000
_cell.length_c   1.000
_cell.angle_alpha   90.00
_cell.angle_beta   90.00
_cell.angle_gamma   90.00
#
_symmetry.space_group_name_H-M   'P 1'
#
loop_
_entity.id
_entity.type
_entity.pdbx_description
1 polymer ?
#
loop_
_entity_poly.entity_id
_entity_poly.type
_entity_poly.pdbx_seq_one_letter_code
_entity_poly.pdbx_strand_id
1 'polypeptide(L)'
;MAELKIGTCSWKYDSWRGSVYSNSNRLNYLEEYSNKFETVEVDQWFWSLFDKIVLPDKQVVAEYKAAIPEDFNFTIKAPNSLTLTHYYNKKKSEPLKRNPHFLSLDLYEQFLEQIGLIIPRTASIIFQFEYLNKDKMSSVKEFQNYISSFIAELPAGSPRISIETRNPNYLSADYFNMLNRLNISHVFLDDNDT
;
A
#
# COMPACT_ATOMS: atom_id res chain seq x y z
N MET A 1 12.13 10.80 -20.51
CA MET A 1 12.57 11.45 -19.25
C MET A 1 11.73 10.87 -18.13
N ALA A 2 12.27 10.71 -16.92
CA ALA A 2 11.45 10.28 -15.79
C ALA A 2 10.54 11.45 -15.38
N GLU A 3 9.25 11.17 -15.18
CA GLU A 3 8.25 12.13 -14.69
C GLU A 3 8.18 12.02 -13.17
N LEU A 4 8.28 13.16 -12.47
CA LEU A 4 8.19 13.23 -11.01
C LEU A 4 6.82 13.76 -10.62
N LYS A 5 6.02 12.95 -9.92
CA LYS A 5 4.75 13.36 -9.33
C LYS A 5 4.90 13.48 -7.81
N ILE A 6 4.36 14.56 -7.26
CA ILE A 6 4.42 14.85 -5.82
C ILE A 6 2.99 14.87 -5.26
N GLY A 7 2.82 14.26 -4.09
CA GLY A 7 1.54 14.18 -3.39
C GLY A 7 1.74 13.85 -1.92
N THR A 8 0.63 13.59 -1.22
CA THR A 8 0.59 13.28 0.21
C THR A 8 0.12 11.85 0.46
N CYS A 9 0.35 11.37 1.68
CA CYS A 9 -0.36 10.22 2.23
C CYS A 9 -1.71 10.69 2.78
N SER A 10 -2.80 10.16 2.22
CA SER A 10 -4.16 10.61 2.47
C SER A 10 -4.42 12.06 2.04
N TRP A 11 -5.68 12.48 2.12
CA TRP A 11 -6.14 13.82 1.71
C TRP A 11 -7.29 14.37 2.55
N LYS A 12 -7.87 13.59 3.47
CA LYS A 12 -9.11 13.99 4.17
C LYS A 12 -8.81 14.83 5.42
N TYR A 13 -8.22 16.01 5.24
CA TYR A 13 -7.77 16.88 6.33
C TYR A 13 -8.47 18.24 6.33
N ASP A 14 -9.39 18.45 7.28
CA ASP A 14 -10.09 19.74 7.48
C ASP A 14 -9.14 20.90 7.74
N SER A 15 -7.99 20.63 8.37
CA SER A 15 -6.94 21.61 8.65
C SER A 15 -6.33 22.25 7.39
N TRP A 16 -6.55 21.68 6.20
CA TRP A 16 -6.06 22.25 4.94
C TRP A 16 -7.07 23.21 4.28
N ARG A 17 -8.23 23.45 4.90
CA ARG A 17 -9.17 24.49 4.47
C ARG A 17 -8.53 25.89 4.50
N GLY A 18 -8.86 26.70 3.51
CA GLY A 18 -8.20 27.98 3.24
C GLY A 18 -6.84 27.87 2.55
N SER A 19 -6.28 26.66 2.41
CA SER A 19 -5.00 26.41 1.72
C SER A 19 -5.18 25.49 0.54
N VAL A 20 -5.37 24.18 0.77
CA VAL A 20 -5.66 23.20 -0.29
C VAL A 20 -7.15 23.24 -0.63
N TYR A 21 -8.01 23.31 0.39
CA TYR A 21 -9.45 23.24 0.25
C TYR A 21 -10.14 24.59 0.41
N SER A 22 -11.26 24.76 -0.26
CA SER A 22 -12.18 25.86 -0.04
C SER A 22 -12.84 25.78 1.33
N ASN A 23 -13.37 26.91 1.80
CA ASN A 23 -14.20 26.97 3.01
C ASN A 23 -15.66 26.57 2.74
N SER A 24 -15.94 25.87 1.63
CA SER A 24 -17.30 25.42 1.27
C SER A 24 -17.84 24.40 2.27
N ASN A 25 -19.13 24.52 2.61
CA ASN A 25 -19.86 23.53 3.42
C ASN A 25 -20.17 22.24 2.64
N ARG A 26 -20.07 22.25 1.30
CA ARG A 26 -20.18 21.07 0.44
C ARG A 26 -18.84 20.87 -0.25
N LEU A 27 -17.97 20.11 0.40
CA LEU A 27 -16.59 19.89 -0.02
C LEU A 27 -16.39 18.42 -0.39
N ASN A 28 -15.88 18.17 -1.59
CA ASN A 28 -15.25 16.90 -1.94
C ASN A 28 -13.73 17.07 -1.83
N TYR A 29 -13.16 16.49 -0.78
CA TYR A 29 -11.72 16.61 -0.50
C TYR A 29 -10.85 16.11 -1.64
N LEU A 30 -11.22 14.99 -2.29
CA LEU A 30 -10.40 14.40 -3.34
C LEU A 30 -10.42 15.24 -4.61
N GLU A 31 -11.61 15.75 -4.96
CA GLU A 31 -11.79 16.63 -6.11
C GLU A 31 -10.95 17.90 -5.95
N GLU A 32 -11.07 18.60 -4.83
CA GLU A 32 -10.26 19.80 -4.58
C GLU A 32 -8.76 19.50 -4.46
N TYR A 33 -8.38 18.37 -3.85
CA TYR A 33 -6.99 17.94 -3.76
C TYR A 33 -6.39 17.69 -5.15
N SER A 34 -7.12 16.98 -6.02
CA SER A 34 -6.65 16.61 -7.37
C SER A 34 -6.52 17.79 -8.34
N ASN A 35 -7.07 18.95 -7.99
CA ASN A 35 -6.82 20.20 -8.71
C ASN A 35 -5.47 20.84 -8.38
N LYS A 36 -4.76 20.37 -7.35
CA LYS A 36 -3.47 20.94 -6.89
C LYS A 36 -2.31 19.97 -6.94
N PHE A 37 -2.58 18.68 -6.88
CA PHE A 37 -1.57 17.62 -6.89
C PHE A 37 -1.91 16.59 -7.96
N GLU A 38 -0.90 15.86 -8.41
CA GLU A 38 -1.03 14.89 -9.50
C GLU A 38 -1.17 13.44 -9.00
N THR A 39 -0.90 13.23 -7.70
CA THR A 39 -1.00 11.90 -7.09
C THR A 39 -1.34 11.97 -5.60
N VAL A 40 -1.85 10.87 -5.07
CA VAL A 40 -2.07 10.67 -3.64
C VAL A 40 -1.87 9.20 -3.27
N GLU A 41 -1.36 8.95 -2.06
CA GLU A 41 -1.38 7.62 -1.47
C GLU A 41 -2.71 7.37 -0.76
N VAL A 42 -3.36 6.24 -1.08
CA VAL A 42 -4.54 5.71 -0.40
C VAL A 42 -4.07 4.73 0.68
N ASP A 43 -4.13 5.16 1.93
CA ASP A 43 -3.72 4.38 3.11
C ASP A 43 -4.89 3.84 3.93
N GLN A 44 -6.10 4.38 3.75
CA GLN A 44 -7.29 4.01 4.51
C GLN A 44 -7.66 2.52 4.45
N TRP A 45 -7.22 1.79 3.41
CA TRP A 45 -7.49 0.36 3.24
C TRP A 45 -6.39 -0.53 3.82
N PHE A 46 -5.32 0.08 4.34
CA PHE A 46 -4.21 -0.64 4.96
C PHE A 46 -4.67 -1.41 6.20
N TRP A 47 -5.49 -0.82 7.07
CA TRP A 47 -5.94 -1.51 8.28
C TRP A 47 -7.10 -2.46 7.95
N SER A 48 -6.79 -3.75 7.77
CA SER A 48 -7.74 -4.75 7.25
C SER A 48 -7.79 -6.03 8.08
N LEU A 49 -6.68 -6.42 8.72
CA LEU A 49 -6.59 -7.64 9.51
C LEU A 49 -7.18 -7.45 10.92
N PHE A 50 -8.47 -7.78 11.05
CA PHE A 50 -9.21 -7.83 12.32
C PHE A 50 -9.79 -9.24 12.56
N ASP A 51 -10.88 -9.35 13.34
CA ASP A 51 -11.66 -10.61 13.46
C ASP A 51 -12.24 -11.07 12.13
N LYS A 52 -12.54 -10.11 11.24
CA LYS A 52 -12.88 -10.32 9.83
C LYS A 52 -12.05 -9.37 8.98
N ILE A 53 -11.62 -9.84 7.81
CA ILE A 53 -10.92 -9.00 6.83
C ILE A 53 -11.87 -7.93 6.29
N VAL A 54 -11.42 -6.68 6.29
CA VAL A 54 -12.13 -5.56 5.67
C VAL A 54 -11.42 -5.16 4.39
N LEU A 55 -12.13 -5.18 3.26
CA LEU A 55 -11.63 -4.78 1.95
C LEU A 55 -12.32 -3.48 1.50
N PRO A 56 -11.80 -2.79 0.47
CA PRO A 56 -12.41 -1.58 -0.06
C PRO A 56 -13.86 -1.78 -0.48
N ASP A 57 -14.70 -0.77 -0.27
CA ASP A 57 -16.06 -0.73 -0.79
C ASP A 57 -16.05 -0.22 -2.24
N LYS A 58 -16.65 -0.98 -3.17
CA LYS A 58 -16.73 -0.60 -4.60
C LYS A 58 -17.41 0.75 -4.82
N GLN A 59 -18.38 1.12 -3.97
CA GLN A 59 -19.05 2.41 -4.06
C GLN A 59 -18.09 3.56 -3.75
N VAL A 60 -17.28 3.42 -2.70
CA VAL A 60 -16.23 4.40 -2.34
C VAL A 60 -15.17 4.47 -3.44
N VAL A 61 -14.79 3.33 -4.03
CA VAL A 61 -13.86 3.31 -5.17
C VAL A 61 -14.43 4.04 -6.39
N ALA A 62 -15.73 3.87 -6.68
CA ALA A 62 -16.40 4.58 -7.77
C ALA A 62 -16.41 6.10 -7.53
N GLU A 63 -16.67 6.53 -6.29
CA GLU A 63 -16.59 7.94 -5.90
C GLU A 63 -15.18 8.50 -6.09
N TYR A 64 -14.14 7.72 -5.77
CA TYR A 64 -12.75 8.14 -5.99
C TYR A 64 -12.44 8.31 -7.47
N LYS A 65 -12.91 7.37 -8.30
CA LYS A 65 -12.74 7.46 -9.75
C LYS A 65 -13.41 8.69 -10.34
N ALA A 66 -14.60 9.05 -9.84
CA ALA A 66 -15.37 10.20 -10.32
C ALA A 66 -14.78 11.55 -9.87
N ALA A 67 -14.03 11.57 -8.78
CA ALA A 67 -13.50 12.79 -8.17
C ALA A 67 -12.12 13.23 -8.71
N ILE A 68 -11.53 12.51 -9.67
CA ILE A 68 -10.17 12.80 -10.16
C ILE A 68 -10.13 13.08 -11.68
N PRO A 69 -9.23 13.94 -12.17
CA PRO A 69 -9.00 14.11 -13.60
C PRO A 69 -8.28 12.89 -14.19
N GLU A 70 -8.19 12.83 -15.53
CA GLU A 70 -7.62 11.66 -16.21
C GLU A 70 -6.16 11.38 -15.88
N ASP A 71 -5.34 12.41 -15.71
CA ASP A 71 -3.88 12.26 -15.52
C ASP A 71 -3.47 12.08 -14.04
N PHE A 72 -4.44 12.07 -13.12
CA PHE A 72 -4.20 11.86 -11.71
C PHE A 72 -3.99 10.38 -11.38
N ASN A 73 -3.01 10.09 -10.52
CA ASN A 73 -2.67 8.73 -10.14
C ASN A 73 -2.85 8.44 -8.65
N PHE A 74 -3.33 7.25 -8.34
CA PHE A 74 -3.26 6.71 -6.99
C PHE A 74 -2.00 5.87 -6.82
N THR A 75 -1.41 5.96 -5.63
CA THR A 75 -0.60 4.87 -5.07
C THR A 75 -1.42 4.27 -3.93
N ILE A 76 -1.52 2.95 -3.81
CA ILE A 76 -2.46 2.35 -2.86
C ILE A 76 -1.69 1.41 -1.93
N LYS A 77 -1.82 1.59 -0.61
CA LYS A 77 -1.32 0.60 0.33
C LYS A 77 -2.19 -0.65 0.28
N ALA A 78 -1.54 -1.79 0.08
CA ALA A 78 -2.19 -3.09 0.20
C ALA A 78 -2.76 -3.24 1.62
N PRO A 79 -3.91 -3.92 1.78
CA PRO A 79 -4.38 -4.37 3.07
C PRO A 79 -3.27 -5.06 3.89
N ASN A 80 -3.11 -4.69 5.16
CA ASN A 80 -2.11 -5.25 6.06
C ASN A 80 -2.36 -6.75 6.35
N SER A 81 -3.56 -7.26 6.04
CA SER A 81 -3.87 -8.68 5.99
C SER A 81 -3.03 -9.44 4.95
N LEU A 82 -2.50 -8.77 3.92
CA LEU A 82 -1.56 -9.34 2.96
C LEU A 82 -0.10 -9.21 3.40
N THR A 83 0.25 -8.23 4.25
CA THR A 83 1.66 -7.87 4.53
C THR A 83 2.11 -8.16 5.96
N LEU A 84 1.19 -8.41 6.89
CA LEU A 84 1.52 -8.85 8.24
C LEU A 84 1.75 -10.35 8.27
N THR A 85 2.87 -10.76 8.84
CA THR A 85 3.17 -12.18 9.06
C THR A 85 2.37 -12.76 10.23
N HIS A 86 2.04 -11.90 11.20
CA HIS A 86 1.36 -12.26 12.43
C HIS A 86 0.34 -11.18 12.81
N TYR A 87 -0.68 -11.57 13.57
CA TYR A 87 -1.61 -10.61 14.17
C TYR A 87 -0.88 -9.69 15.15
N TYR A 88 -1.38 -8.46 15.30
CA TYR A 88 -0.90 -7.56 16.36
C TYR A 88 -1.25 -8.12 17.73
N ASN A 89 -0.24 -8.23 18.59
CA ASN A 89 -0.45 -8.58 19.98
C ASN A 89 -0.79 -7.34 20.79
N LYS A 90 -1.74 -7.47 21.73
CA LYS A 90 -2.07 -6.38 22.66
C LYS A 90 -0.99 -6.24 23.74
N LYS A 91 -0.28 -7.33 24.03
CA LYS A 91 0.83 -7.37 24.98
C LYS A 91 2.04 -8.09 24.38
N LYS A 92 3.25 -7.59 24.64
CA LYS A 92 4.50 -8.21 24.13
C LYS A 92 4.71 -9.65 24.61
N SER A 93 4.09 -10.05 25.72
CA SER A 93 4.17 -11.40 26.29
C SER A 93 3.27 -12.43 25.61
N GLU A 94 2.32 -12.00 24.77
CA GLU A 94 1.43 -12.93 24.06
C GLU A 94 2.21 -13.70 22.98
N PRO A 95 1.92 -14.99 22.76
CA PRO A 95 2.55 -15.74 21.69
C PRO A 95 2.17 -15.12 20.33
N LEU A 96 3.09 -15.18 19.37
CA LEU A 96 2.82 -14.74 18.01
C LEU A 96 1.76 -15.64 17.37
N LYS A 97 0.65 -15.05 16.92
CA LYS A 97 -0.38 -15.75 16.14
C LYS A 97 -0.15 -15.49 14.66
N ARG A 98 0.15 -16.53 13.88
CA ARG A 98 0.37 -16.41 12.43
C ARG A 98 -0.86 -15.88 11.72
N ASN A 99 -0.65 -14.98 10.76
CA ASN A 99 -1.66 -14.54 9.82
C ASN A 99 -1.71 -15.55 8.65
N PRO A 100 -2.82 -16.27 8.43
CA PRO A 100 -2.93 -17.22 7.33
C PRO A 100 -3.04 -16.54 5.95
N HIS A 101 -3.23 -15.22 5.90
CA HIS A 101 -3.42 -14.46 4.67
C HIS A 101 -2.16 -13.72 4.18
N PHE A 102 -1.03 -13.90 4.87
CA PHE A 102 0.24 -13.31 4.46
C PHE A 102 0.59 -13.71 3.02
N LEU A 103 0.64 -12.73 2.12
CA LEU A 103 0.85 -12.91 0.67
C LEU A 103 -0.09 -13.94 0.04
N SER A 104 -1.35 -13.98 0.48
CA SER A 104 -2.39 -14.81 -0.12
C SER A 104 -2.84 -14.25 -1.48
N LEU A 105 -2.71 -15.06 -2.54
CA LEU A 105 -3.18 -14.71 -3.89
C LEU A 105 -4.68 -14.51 -3.93
N ASP A 106 -5.46 -15.45 -3.38
CA ASP A 106 -6.93 -15.34 -3.32
C ASP A 106 -7.40 -14.04 -2.69
N LEU A 107 -6.73 -13.59 -1.62
CA LEU A 107 -7.07 -12.33 -0.96
C LEU A 107 -6.62 -11.13 -1.80
N TYR A 108 -5.48 -11.21 -2.47
CA TYR A 108 -5.00 -10.16 -3.35
C TYR A 108 -5.92 -9.98 -4.56
N GLU A 109 -6.39 -11.07 -5.17
CA GLU A 109 -7.38 -11.04 -6.25
C GLU A 109 -8.69 -10.38 -5.80
N GLN A 110 -9.22 -10.79 -4.64
CA GLN A 110 -10.41 -10.13 -4.06
C GLN A 110 -10.19 -8.65 -3.83
N PHE A 111 -9.00 -8.24 -3.38
CA PHE A 111 -8.64 -6.83 -3.22
C PHE A 111 -8.63 -6.10 -4.58
N LEU A 112 -7.98 -6.67 -5.60
CA LEU A 112 -7.97 -6.11 -6.96
C LEU A 112 -9.38 -5.96 -7.53
N GLU A 113 -10.26 -6.94 -7.30
CA GLU A 113 -11.67 -6.86 -7.70
C GLU A 113 -12.42 -5.71 -7.03
N GLN A 114 -12.12 -5.39 -5.77
CA GLN A 114 -12.74 -4.24 -5.09
C GLN A 114 -12.28 -2.91 -5.69
N ILE A 115 -10.98 -2.79 -6.04
CA ILE A 115 -10.40 -1.55 -6.56
C ILE A 115 -10.43 -1.44 -8.10
N GLY A 116 -11.07 -2.39 -8.79
CA GLY A 116 -10.97 -2.54 -10.25
C GLY A 116 -11.22 -1.27 -11.06
N LEU A 117 -12.14 -0.41 -10.63
CA LEU A 117 -12.47 0.85 -11.33
C LEU A 117 -11.33 1.88 -11.33
N ILE A 118 -10.40 1.81 -10.36
CA ILE A 118 -9.27 2.72 -10.27
C ILE A 118 -7.93 2.08 -10.65
N ILE A 119 -7.87 0.77 -10.91
CA ILE A 119 -6.64 0.08 -11.38
C ILE A 119 -5.96 0.82 -12.55
N PRO A 120 -6.68 1.29 -13.59
CA PRO A 120 -6.04 2.04 -14.68
C PRO A 120 -5.41 3.38 -14.27
N ARG A 121 -5.76 3.90 -13.09
CA ARG A 121 -5.19 5.12 -12.49
C ARG A 121 -4.23 4.81 -11.34
N THR A 122 -3.93 3.54 -11.07
CA THR A 122 -3.01 3.13 -9.99
C THR A 122 -1.58 3.03 -10.51
N ALA A 123 -0.70 3.90 -10.03
CA ALA A 123 0.73 3.87 -10.35
C ALA A 123 1.43 2.65 -9.70
N SER A 124 1.08 2.34 -8.45
CA SER A 124 1.61 1.18 -7.73
C SER A 124 0.70 0.75 -6.59
N ILE A 125 0.75 -0.54 -6.24
CA ILE A 125 0.32 -1.05 -4.94
C ILE A 125 1.55 -1.16 -4.01
N ILE A 126 1.52 -0.50 -2.86
CA ILE A 126 2.58 -0.58 -1.85
C ILE A 126 2.29 -1.75 -0.91
N PHE A 127 3.21 -2.71 -0.88
CA PHE A 127 3.28 -3.74 0.14
C PHE A 127 4.19 -3.24 1.25
N GLN A 128 3.59 -2.58 2.23
CA GLN A 128 4.26 -2.16 3.45
C GLN A 128 4.28 -3.30 4.46
N PHE A 129 5.48 -3.79 4.78
CA PHE A 129 5.70 -4.82 5.79
C PHE A 129 5.93 -4.19 7.18
N GLU A 130 5.54 -4.92 8.21
CA GLU A 130 5.93 -4.62 9.59
C GLU A 130 7.44 -4.76 9.80
N TYR A 131 7.94 -4.36 10.98
CA TYR A 131 9.31 -4.71 11.36
C TYR A 131 9.45 -6.24 11.48
N LEU A 132 10.17 -6.84 10.54
CA LEU A 132 10.41 -8.29 10.47
C LEU A 132 11.69 -8.65 11.24
N ASN A 133 11.53 -9.12 12.48
CA ASN A 133 12.60 -9.74 13.26
C ASN A 133 12.71 -11.25 12.95
N LYS A 134 13.69 -11.93 13.58
CA LYS A 134 13.93 -13.37 13.37
C LYS A 134 12.76 -14.28 13.78
N ASP A 135 11.91 -13.84 14.71
CA ASP A 135 10.74 -14.62 15.14
C ASP A 135 9.61 -14.56 14.10
N LYS A 136 9.50 -13.44 13.38
CA LYS A 136 8.49 -13.21 12.33
C LYS A 136 8.94 -13.69 10.96
N MET A 137 10.24 -13.59 10.68
CA MET A 137 10.86 -13.94 9.41
C MET A 137 12.30 -14.39 9.68
N SER A 138 12.60 -15.66 9.46
CA SER A 138 13.86 -16.27 9.94
C SER A 138 15.09 -15.69 9.25
N SER A 139 14.94 -15.22 8.01
CA SER A 139 16.02 -14.64 7.21
C SER A 139 15.51 -13.74 6.10
N VAL A 140 16.40 -12.87 5.59
CA VAL A 140 16.15 -12.10 4.37
C VAL A 140 15.90 -13.03 3.18
N LYS A 141 16.57 -14.19 3.12
CA LYS A 141 16.39 -15.16 2.04
C LYS A 141 14.98 -15.76 2.03
N GLU A 142 14.44 -16.08 3.19
CA GLU A 142 13.06 -16.56 3.32
C GLU A 142 12.06 -15.49 2.84
N PHE A 143 12.25 -14.24 3.25
CA PHE A 143 11.44 -13.12 2.75
C PHE A 143 11.51 -13.00 1.22
N GLN A 144 12.71 -13.08 0.63
CA GLN A 144 12.89 -13.02 -0.81
C GLN A 144 12.17 -14.18 -1.54
N ASN A 145 12.16 -15.38 -0.95
CA ASN A 145 11.45 -16.52 -1.51
C ASN A 145 9.93 -16.29 -1.49
N TYR A 146 9.38 -15.80 -0.38
CA TYR A 146 7.96 -15.43 -0.27
C TYR A 146 7.55 -14.41 -1.33
N ILE A 147 8.32 -13.33 -1.49
CA ILE A 147 8.06 -12.33 -2.53
C ILE A 147 8.16 -12.94 -3.92
N SER A 148 9.22 -13.71 -4.20
CA SER A 148 9.41 -14.30 -5.54
C SER A 148 8.27 -15.24 -5.92
N SER A 149 7.80 -16.08 -4.99
CA SER A 149 6.65 -16.97 -5.21
C SER A 149 5.36 -16.19 -5.45
N PHE A 150 5.07 -15.20 -4.60
CA PHE A 150 3.87 -14.38 -4.74
C PHE A 150 3.84 -13.62 -6.07
N ILE A 151 4.96 -13.01 -6.47
CA ILE A 151 5.06 -12.23 -7.72
C ILE A 151 4.93 -13.11 -8.96
N ALA A 152 5.48 -14.34 -8.91
CA ALA A 152 5.44 -15.27 -10.03
C ALA A 152 4.01 -15.73 -10.38
N GLU A 153 3.09 -15.65 -9.42
CA GLU A 153 1.70 -16.12 -9.54
C GLU A 153 0.68 -14.98 -9.64
N LEU A 154 1.13 -13.73 -9.77
CA LEU A 154 0.21 -12.60 -9.89
C LEU A 154 -0.67 -12.68 -11.14
N PRO A 155 -1.94 -12.26 -11.05
CA PRO A 155 -2.82 -12.13 -12.21
C PRO A 155 -2.20 -11.24 -13.29
N ALA A 156 -2.37 -11.63 -14.56
CA ALA A 156 -1.98 -10.80 -15.68
C ALA A 156 -2.67 -9.43 -15.62
N GLY A 157 -1.90 -8.34 -15.83
CA GLY A 157 -2.43 -6.99 -15.72
C GLY A 157 -2.52 -6.45 -14.29
N SER A 158 -2.00 -7.16 -13.28
CA SER A 158 -1.82 -6.61 -11.93
C SER A 158 -1.03 -5.29 -11.98
N PRO A 159 -1.40 -4.28 -11.17
CA PRO A 159 -0.62 -3.06 -11.08
C PRO A 159 0.81 -3.35 -10.63
N ARG A 160 1.73 -2.40 -10.90
CA ARG A 160 3.10 -2.50 -10.37
C ARG A 160 3.07 -2.59 -8.84
N ILE A 161 3.98 -3.38 -8.28
CA ILE A 161 4.16 -3.51 -6.84
C ILE A 161 5.39 -2.72 -6.41
N SER A 162 5.26 -2.08 -5.26
CA SER A 162 6.36 -1.47 -4.52
C SER A 162 6.45 -2.08 -3.13
N ILE A 163 7.66 -2.27 -2.61
CA ILE A 163 7.90 -2.83 -1.27
C ILE A 163 8.46 -1.76 -0.35
N GLU A 164 7.82 -1.59 0.81
CA GLU A 164 8.34 -0.84 1.95
C GLU A 164 8.73 -1.83 3.05
N THR A 165 10.02 -1.86 3.43
CA THR A 165 10.50 -2.64 4.58
C THR A 165 10.85 -1.70 5.73
N ARG A 166 10.47 -2.08 6.95
CA ARG A 166 10.81 -1.35 8.18
C ARG A 166 12.06 -1.87 8.87
N ASN A 167 12.69 -2.92 8.34
CA ASN A 167 13.94 -3.45 8.87
C ASN A 167 15.12 -3.02 7.99
N PRO A 168 15.99 -2.08 8.44
CA PRO A 168 17.11 -1.59 7.62
C PRO A 168 18.13 -2.68 7.29
N ASN A 169 18.19 -3.76 8.06
CA ASN A 169 19.08 -4.90 7.76
C ASN A 169 18.68 -5.65 6.48
N TYR A 170 17.49 -5.39 5.93
CA TYR A 170 17.05 -5.97 4.66
C TYR A 170 17.60 -5.19 3.47
N LEU A 171 18.07 -3.95 3.66
CA LEU A 171 18.56 -3.07 2.60
C LEU A 171 19.97 -3.47 2.15
N SER A 172 20.07 -4.62 1.49
CA SER A 172 21.31 -5.17 0.94
C SER A 172 21.29 -5.21 -0.59
N ALA A 173 22.47 -5.38 -1.19
CA ALA A 173 22.57 -5.55 -2.65
C ALA A 173 21.71 -6.72 -3.16
N ASP A 174 21.65 -7.83 -2.43
CA ASP A 174 20.84 -8.99 -2.80
C ASP A 174 19.34 -8.69 -2.81
N TYR A 175 18.87 -7.87 -1.87
CA TYR A 175 17.49 -7.40 -1.84
C TYR A 175 17.17 -6.54 -3.07
N PHE A 176 17.98 -5.51 -3.35
CA PHE A 176 17.76 -4.66 -4.53
C PHE A 176 17.90 -5.42 -5.86
N ASN A 177 18.82 -6.38 -5.93
CA ASN A 177 18.95 -7.28 -7.07
C ASN A 177 17.68 -8.13 -7.28
N MET A 178 17.05 -8.62 -6.20
CA MET A 178 15.77 -9.31 -6.29
C MET A 178 14.68 -8.37 -6.82
N LEU A 179 14.56 -7.15 -6.27
CA LEU A 179 13.55 -6.18 -6.71
C LEU A 179 13.68 -5.89 -8.21
N ASN A 180 14.90 -5.64 -8.70
CA ASN A 180 15.19 -5.38 -10.10
C ASN A 180 14.78 -6.56 -11.00
N ARG A 181 15.13 -7.80 -10.62
CA ARG A 181 14.73 -8.99 -11.39
C ARG A 181 13.23 -9.17 -11.47
N LEU A 182 12.50 -8.82 -10.41
CA LEU A 182 11.05 -8.96 -10.31
C LEU A 182 10.28 -7.71 -10.78
N ASN A 183 10.98 -6.68 -11.26
CA ASN A 183 10.39 -5.39 -11.65
C ASN A 183 9.53 -4.74 -10.53
N ILE A 184 9.99 -4.87 -9.29
CA ILE A 184 9.40 -4.27 -8.09
C ILE A 184 10.17 -2.99 -7.74
N SER A 185 9.47 -1.95 -7.31
CA SER A 185 10.12 -0.73 -6.81
C SER A 185 10.33 -0.77 -5.29
N HIS A 186 11.36 -0.12 -4.78
CA HIS A 186 11.52 0.10 -3.35
C HIS A 186 10.85 1.41 -2.95
N VAL A 187 10.13 1.42 -1.82
CA VAL A 187 9.65 2.65 -1.18
C VAL A 187 10.72 3.13 -0.21
N PHE A 188 11.31 4.29 -0.50
CA PHE A 188 12.26 4.94 0.40
C PHE A 188 11.51 5.68 1.51
N LEU A 189 11.97 5.50 2.74
CA LEU A 189 11.46 6.19 3.93
C LEU A 189 12.48 7.23 4.39
N ASP A 190 11.97 8.40 4.76
CA ASP A 190 12.73 9.44 5.45
C ASP A 190 12.05 9.69 6.81
N ASP A 191 12.26 8.75 7.74
CA ASP A 191 11.79 8.87 9.11
C ASP A 191 12.90 9.55 9.92
N ASN A 192 12.77 10.86 10.16
CA ASN A 192 13.71 11.66 10.98
C ASN A 192 13.61 11.36 12.50
N ASP A 193 13.03 10.24 12.91
CA ASP A 193 12.87 9.83 14.31
C ASP A 193 14.12 9.10 14.87
N THR A 194 15.32 9.45 14.39
CA THR A 194 16.62 9.07 14.98
C THR A 194 17.44 10.27 15.40
#